data_AF-A0A3D3WEC3-F1
#
_entry.id   AF-A0A3D3WEC3-F1
#
_cell.length_a   1.000
_cell.length_b   1.000
_cell.length_c   1.000
_cell.angle_alpha   90.00
_cell.angle_beta   90.00
_cell.angle_gamma   90.00
#
_symmetry.space_group_name_H-M   'P 1'
#
loop_
_entity.id
_entity.type
_entity.pdbx_description
1 polymer ?
#
loop_
_entity_poly.entity_id
_entity_poly.type
_entity_poly.pdbx_seq_one_letter_code
_entity_poly.pdbx_strand_id
1 'polypeptide(L)'
;GWHIRCLMTASAEQFITPLSVSALSGETTYTELFSLTDEAEMGHIRLAREADAIVIAPATANIMAKMAYGFADDLASTVLLATDAPILIAPAMNPFMWAHPATQANQRQLKIRGISFVGPDSGDMACGEDGAGRLAETPQIINAISHILPGSGRLNGKTALVTSGPTHEPIDRVRYIANRSSGKQGHAIAAALARQGAKVTLISGPVNMPPPPGVHVVAVETAQDMLTASLAAMPADIAVCAAAVGDFAIANSGANSGANNGANSGSGAGKIKKSDTGDAPQLILQQNPDILATIADHKMRPKLVIGFAAETDDVVNYAIAKRLRKKADWILANDVGQDDQPVFGSDFNMVHLVTENGVEPWPEMSKHDLADQLVSRIVKEISA
;
A
#
# COMPACT_ATOMS: atom_id res chain seq x y z
N GLY A 1 -13.93 -18.07 -18.17
CA GLY A 1 -14.89 -16.94 -18.17
C GLY A 1 -15.11 -16.50 -16.74
N TRP A 2 -15.72 -15.33 -16.53
CA TRP A 2 -16.11 -14.87 -15.19
C TRP A 2 -17.49 -15.44 -14.82
N HIS A 3 -17.69 -15.73 -13.55
CA HIS A 3 -19.01 -16.00 -12.99
C HIS A 3 -19.63 -14.67 -12.54
N ILE A 4 -20.85 -14.36 -12.98
CA ILE A 4 -21.47 -13.05 -12.79
C ILE A 4 -22.77 -13.21 -12.02
N ARG A 5 -22.82 -12.61 -10.83
CA ARG A 5 -24.05 -12.45 -10.06
C ARG A 5 -24.48 -10.99 -10.11
N CYS A 6 -25.74 -10.76 -10.43
CA CYS A 6 -26.27 -9.42 -10.63
C CYS A 6 -27.11 -8.99 -9.43
N LEU A 7 -26.88 -7.75 -8.98
CA LEU A 7 -27.72 -7.08 -8.00
C LEU A 7 -28.35 -5.86 -8.67
N MET A 8 -29.65 -5.69 -8.50
CA MET A 8 -30.37 -4.53 -9.01
C MET A 8 -30.95 -3.72 -7.86
N THR A 9 -30.85 -2.40 -7.95
CA THR A 9 -31.62 -1.51 -7.07
C THR A 9 -33.02 -1.34 -7.62
N ALA A 10 -33.97 -0.96 -6.76
CA ALA A 10 -35.34 -0.67 -7.19
C ALA A 10 -35.41 0.37 -8.33
N SER A 11 -34.48 1.33 -8.36
CA SER A 11 -34.37 2.31 -9.46
C SER A 11 -33.85 1.68 -10.75
N ALA A 12 -32.93 0.72 -10.69
CA ALA A 12 -32.43 0.02 -11.88
C ALA A 12 -33.53 -0.81 -12.55
N GLU A 13 -34.45 -1.38 -11.76
CA GLU A 13 -35.59 -2.16 -12.25
C GLU A 13 -36.59 -1.34 -13.09
N GLN A 14 -36.57 -0.01 -12.96
CA GLN A 14 -37.37 0.88 -13.81
C GLN A 14 -36.81 1.02 -15.24
N PHE A 15 -35.55 0.61 -15.46
CA PHE A 15 -34.88 0.70 -16.77
C PHE A 15 -34.71 -0.67 -17.43
N ILE A 16 -34.34 -1.70 -16.67
CA ILE A 16 -34.13 -3.07 -17.16
C ILE A 16 -34.80 -4.04 -16.18
N THR A 17 -35.41 -5.10 -16.66
CA THR A 17 -36.09 -6.07 -15.79
C THR A 17 -35.12 -7.11 -15.22
N PRO A 18 -35.33 -7.60 -13.98
CA PRO A 18 -34.52 -8.67 -13.40
C PRO A 18 -34.45 -9.94 -14.27
N LEU A 19 -35.53 -10.24 -15.00
CA LEU A 19 -35.58 -11.36 -15.95
C LEU A 19 -34.57 -11.21 -17.08
N SER A 20 -34.46 -10.01 -17.66
CA SER A 20 -33.51 -9.75 -18.75
C SER A 20 -32.08 -9.89 -18.28
N VAL A 21 -31.79 -9.38 -17.08
CA VAL A 21 -30.45 -9.48 -16.49
C VAL A 21 -30.10 -10.93 -16.16
N SER A 22 -31.02 -11.67 -15.55
CA SER A 22 -30.81 -13.09 -15.20
C SER A 22 -30.60 -13.97 -16.43
N ALA A 23 -31.32 -13.69 -17.53
CA ALA A 23 -31.15 -14.40 -18.79
C ALA A 23 -29.77 -14.17 -19.43
N LEU A 24 -29.19 -12.97 -19.26
CA LEU A 24 -27.88 -12.62 -19.79
C LEU A 24 -26.72 -13.11 -18.91
N SER A 25 -26.88 -13.09 -17.58
CA SER A 25 -25.87 -13.58 -16.64
C SER A 25 -25.86 -15.11 -16.53
N GLY A 26 -26.98 -15.77 -16.83
CA GLY A 26 -27.18 -17.20 -16.57
C GLY A 26 -27.36 -17.52 -15.08
N GLU A 27 -27.59 -16.51 -14.24
CA GLU A 27 -27.66 -16.58 -12.78
C GLU A 27 -28.85 -15.78 -12.26
N THR A 28 -29.30 -16.09 -11.04
CA THR A 28 -30.36 -15.32 -10.37
C THR A 28 -29.93 -13.87 -10.16
N THR A 29 -30.79 -12.92 -10.53
CA THR A 29 -30.62 -11.51 -10.18
C THR A 29 -31.28 -11.22 -8.85
N TYR A 30 -30.52 -10.65 -7.91
CA TYR A 30 -30.99 -10.31 -6.57
C TYR A 30 -31.44 -8.84 -6.50
N THR A 31 -32.58 -8.59 -5.86
CA THR A 31 -33.21 -7.26 -5.80
C THR A 31 -33.48 -6.79 -4.37
N GLU A 32 -33.92 -7.71 -3.50
CA GLU A 32 -34.41 -7.39 -2.16
C GLU A 32 -33.43 -7.79 -1.06
N LEU A 33 -33.31 -6.94 -0.03
CA LEU A 33 -32.47 -7.22 1.15
C LEU A 33 -33.05 -8.35 2.01
N PHE A 34 -34.37 -8.40 2.12
CA PHE A 34 -35.14 -9.35 2.90
C PHE A 34 -36.00 -10.20 1.96
N SER A 35 -35.44 -11.29 1.46
CA SER A 35 -36.13 -12.24 0.59
C SER A 35 -36.40 -13.51 1.36
N LEU A 36 -37.67 -13.89 1.53
CA LEU A 36 -38.07 -15.09 2.27
C LEU A 36 -37.46 -16.39 1.69
N THR A 37 -37.09 -16.39 0.40
CA THR A 37 -36.44 -17.53 -0.27
C THR A 37 -34.92 -17.52 -0.13
N ASP A 38 -34.30 -16.35 0.02
CA ASP A 38 -32.83 -16.17 0.06
C ASP A 38 -32.26 -15.91 1.47
N GLU A 39 -33.12 -15.53 2.42
CA GLU A 39 -32.77 -15.27 3.83
C GLU A 39 -32.29 -16.52 4.57
N ALA A 40 -32.68 -17.71 4.11
CA ALA A 40 -32.23 -18.98 4.69
C ALA A 40 -30.70 -19.14 4.67
N GLU A 41 -29.98 -18.36 3.86
CA GLU A 41 -28.52 -18.42 3.70
C GLU A 41 -27.78 -17.09 3.95
N MET A 42 -28.37 -16.11 4.65
CA MET A 42 -27.75 -14.79 4.90
C MET A 42 -27.22 -14.14 3.60
N GLY A 43 -28.07 -14.04 2.58
CA GLY A 43 -27.69 -13.68 1.20
C GLY A 43 -26.76 -12.46 1.05
N HIS A 44 -26.99 -11.36 1.78
CA HIS A 44 -26.15 -10.16 1.68
C HIS A 44 -24.70 -10.38 2.18
N ILE A 45 -24.49 -11.19 3.23
CA ILE A 45 -23.15 -11.52 3.73
C ILE A 45 -22.44 -12.45 2.75
N ARG A 46 -23.17 -13.45 2.24
CA ARG A 46 -22.60 -14.41 1.30
C ARG A 46 -22.19 -13.75 -0.01
N LEU A 47 -23.09 -12.95 -0.59
CA LEU A 47 -22.82 -12.18 -1.82
C LEU A 47 -21.60 -11.26 -1.65
N ALA A 48 -21.45 -10.63 -0.49
CA ALA A 48 -20.31 -9.77 -0.19
C ALA A 48 -18.99 -10.53 -0.02
N ARG A 49 -19.00 -11.74 0.54
CA ARG A 49 -17.79 -12.54 0.84
C ARG A 49 -17.31 -13.42 -0.31
N GLU A 50 -18.22 -13.88 -1.17
CA GLU A 50 -17.90 -14.80 -2.26
C GLU A 50 -17.51 -14.08 -3.56
N ALA A 51 -17.55 -12.75 -3.59
CA ALA A 51 -17.16 -12.00 -4.77
C ALA A 51 -15.64 -11.78 -4.80
N ASP A 52 -15.00 -12.11 -5.92
CA ASP A 52 -13.60 -11.74 -6.17
C ASP A 52 -13.44 -10.23 -6.43
N ALA A 53 -14.50 -9.59 -6.93
CA ALA A 53 -14.60 -8.15 -7.15
C ALA A 53 -16.07 -7.74 -7.25
N ILE A 54 -16.37 -6.47 -6.95
CA ILE A 54 -17.70 -5.89 -7.15
C ILE A 54 -17.62 -4.72 -8.13
N VAL A 55 -18.53 -4.71 -9.11
CA VAL A 55 -18.59 -3.67 -10.15
C VAL A 55 -19.94 -2.99 -10.12
N ILE A 56 -19.94 -1.66 -10.07
CA ILE A 56 -21.16 -0.86 -10.16
C ILE A 56 -21.16 -0.11 -11.50
N ALA A 57 -22.02 -0.52 -12.42
CA ALA A 57 -22.11 0.04 -13.77
C ALA A 57 -23.57 0.03 -14.28
N PRO A 58 -24.22 1.20 -14.44
CA PRO A 58 -23.75 2.52 -14.05
C PRO A 58 -23.82 2.76 -12.54
N ALA A 59 -22.87 3.52 -12.00
CA ALA A 59 -22.94 4.07 -10.66
C ALA A 59 -23.54 5.48 -10.69
N THR A 60 -24.73 5.63 -10.09
CA THR A 60 -25.40 6.92 -9.95
C THR A 60 -24.78 7.76 -8.83
N ALA A 61 -25.07 9.07 -8.82
CA ALA A 61 -24.68 9.94 -7.69
C ALA A 61 -25.22 9.43 -6.35
N ASN A 62 -26.41 8.82 -6.36
CA ASN A 62 -27.07 8.28 -5.18
C ASN A 62 -26.30 7.11 -4.56
N ILE A 63 -25.93 6.09 -5.34
CA ILE A 63 -25.19 4.95 -4.80
C ILE A 63 -23.78 5.38 -4.33
N MET A 64 -23.14 6.32 -5.04
CA MET A 64 -21.86 6.90 -4.59
C MET A 64 -22.01 7.63 -3.24
N ALA A 65 -23.10 8.37 -3.02
CA ALA A 65 -23.38 9.00 -1.75
C ALA A 65 -23.60 7.96 -0.63
N LYS A 66 -24.41 6.92 -0.90
CA LYS A 66 -24.62 5.81 0.06
C LYS A 66 -23.31 5.18 0.49
N MET A 67 -22.42 4.87 -0.47
CA MET A 67 -21.09 4.32 -0.17
C MET A 67 -20.22 5.29 0.63
N ALA A 68 -20.24 6.58 0.31
CA ALA A 68 -19.42 7.59 0.99
C ALA A 68 -19.84 7.74 2.46
N TYR A 69 -21.14 7.75 2.74
CA TYR A 69 -21.69 7.94 4.08
C TYR A 69 -21.95 6.64 4.86
N GLY A 70 -21.87 5.48 4.20
CA GLY A 70 -22.08 4.17 4.82
C GLY A 70 -23.56 3.82 5.04
N PHE A 71 -24.44 4.24 4.13
CA PHE A 71 -25.84 3.81 4.15
C PHE A 71 -25.98 2.39 3.58
N ALA A 72 -26.78 1.56 4.27
CA ALA A 72 -27.04 0.16 3.95
C ALA A 72 -28.56 -0.13 4.06
N ASP A 73 -29.33 0.59 3.26
CA ASP A 73 -30.80 0.62 3.24
C ASP A 73 -31.42 -0.22 2.11
N ASP A 74 -30.61 -0.76 1.19
CA ASP A 74 -31.02 -1.72 0.17
C ASP A 74 -29.96 -2.84 0.04
N LEU A 75 -30.26 -3.89 -0.72
CA LEU A 75 -29.36 -5.05 -0.85
C LEU A 75 -27.99 -4.64 -1.40
N ALA A 76 -27.97 -3.81 -2.45
CA ALA A 76 -26.74 -3.39 -3.10
C ALA A 76 -25.86 -2.55 -2.16
N SER A 77 -26.43 -1.56 -1.48
CA SER A 77 -25.71 -0.71 -0.54
C SER A 77 -25.23 -1.50 0.69
N THR A 78 -26.00 -2.49 1.15
CA THR A 78 -25.60 -3.41 2.23
C THR A 78 -24.41 -4.27 1.83
N VAL A 79 -24.44 -4.88 0.63
CA VAL A 79 -23.33 -5.70 0.12
C VAL A 79 -22.06 -4.87 -0.04
N LEU A 80 -22.19 -3.65 -0.55
CA LEU A 80 -21.06 -2.71 -0.73
C LEU A 80 -20.43 -2.29 0.60
N LEU A 81 -21.22 -2.20 1.68
CA LEU A 81 -20.70 -1.90 3.01
C LEU A 81 -20.07 -3.12 3.70
N ALA A 82 -20.54 -4.33 3.38
CA ALA A 82 -20.14 -5.57 4.03
C ALA A 82 -18.94 -6.30 3.38
N THR A 83 -18.59 -5.94 2.14
CA THR A 83 -17.53 -6.63 1.38
C THR A 83 -16.12 -6.20 1.78
N ASP A 84 -15.17 -7.13 1.67
CA ASP A 84 -13.74 -6.90 1.67
C ASP A 84 -13.12 -7.04 0.25
N ALA A 85 -13.94 -7.36 -0.74
CA ALA A 85 -13.53 -7.48 -2.13
C ALA A 85 -13.24 -6.10 -2.75
N PRO A 86 -12.32 -6.02 -3.73
CA PRO A 86 -12.06 -4.81 -4.46
C PRO A 86 -13.31 -4.33 -5.23
N ILE A 87 -13.56 -3.01 -5.19
CA ILE A 87 -14.73 -2.39 -5.81
C ILE A 87 -14.30 -1.48 -6.97
N LEU A 88 -14.94 -1.65 -8.12
CA LEU A 88 -14.84 -0.76 -9.28
C LEU A 88 -16.17 -0.01 -9.49
N ILE A 89 -16.08 1.31 -9.56
CA ILE A 89 -17.20 2.20 -9.86
C ILE A 89 -17.05 2.70 -11.30
N ALA A 90 -18.10 2.53 -12.12
CA ALA A 90 -18.24 3.16 -13.43
C ALA A 90 -19.35 4.22 -13.37
N PRO A 91 -19.04 5.50 -13.05
CA PRO A 91 -20.06 6.52 -12.85
C PRO A 91 -20.79 6.83 -14.15
N ALA A 92 -22.10 7.09 -14.04
CA ALA A 92 -22.87 7.70 -15.12
C ALA A 92 -23.99 8.58 -14.57
N MET A 93 -23.99 9.84 -14.99
CA MET A 93 -24.97 10.85 -14.59
C MET A 93 -24.82 12.10 -15.47
N ASN A 94 -25.80 12.99 -15.39
CA ASN A 94 -25.68 14.32 -15.99
C ASN A 94 -24.40 15.06 -15.51
N PRO A 95 -23.72 15.90 -16.31
CA PRO A 95 -22.43 16.50 -15.98
C PRO A 95 -22.55 17.54 -14.88
N PHE A 96 -23.69 18.22 -14.76
CA PHE A 96 -23.93 19.09 -13.62
C PHE A 96 -24.04 18.28 -12.34
N MET A 97 -24.66 17.09 -12.38
CA MET A 97 -24.66 16.17 -11.24
C MET A 97 -23.24 15.65 -10.94
N TRP A 98 -22.45 15.34 -11.97
CA TRP A 98 -21.07 14.89 -11.80
C TRP A 98 -20.18 15.98 -11.23
N ALA A 99 -20.25 17.19 -11.77
CA ALA A 99 -19.48 18.36 -11.34
C ALA A 99 -19.94 18.92 -9.99
N HIS A 100 -21.11 18.49 -9.49
CA HIS A 100 -21.64 18.99 -8.23
C HIS A 100 -20.66 18.74 -7.06
N PRO A 101 -20.41 19.73 -6.18
CA PRO A 101 -19.42 19.62 -5.11
C PRO A 101 -19.61 18.41 -4.20
N ALA A 102 -20.86 18.01 -3.93
CA ALA A 102 -21.16 16.81 -3.14
C ALA A 102 -20.70 15.52 -3.84
N THR A 103 -20.96 15.37 -5.14
CA THR A 103 -20.54 14.19 -5.92
C THR A 103 -19.01 14.11 -5.98
N GLN A 104 -18.36 15.24 -6.21
CA GLN A 104 -16.90 15.34 -6.22
C GLN A 104 -16.29 15.02 -4.84
N ALA A 105 -16.91 15.47 -3.75
CA ALA A 105 -16.48 15.13 -2.39
C ALA A 105 -16.62 13.62 -2.12
N ASN A 106 -17.75 13.03 -2.49
CA ASN A 106 -17.99 11.59 -2.36
C ASN A 106 -16.94 10.79 -3.17
N GLN A 107 -16.68 11.18 -4.42
CA GLN A 107 -15.66 10.53 -5.25
C GLN A 107 -14.28 10.55 -4.59
N ARG A 108 -13.85 11.72 -4.07
CA ARG A 108 -12.56 11.83 -3.37
C ARG A 108 -12.50 10.93 -2.14
N GLN A 109 -13.56 10.91 -1.33
CA GLN A 109 -13.63 10.07 -0.14
C GLN A 109 -13.58 8.57 -0.48
N LEU A 110 -14.28 8.15 -1.54
CA LEU A 110 -14.25 6.77 -2.01
C LEU A 110 -12.86 6.39 -2.53
N LYS A 111 -12.18 7.28 -3.27
CA LYS A 111 -10.78 7.06 -3.68
C LYS A 111 -9.83 6.91 -2.49
N ILE A 112 -9.98 7.74 -1.46
CA ILE A 112 -9.18 7.63 -0.21
C ILE A 112 -9.42 6.27 0.48
N ARG A 113 -10.62 5.71 0.38
CA ARG A 113 -10.96 4.38 0.88
C ARG A 113 -10.48 3.23 -0.01
N GLY A 114 -9.72 3.52 -1.08
CA GLY A 114 -9.14 2.52 -1.97
C GLY A 114 -10.09 2.00 -3.05
N ILE A 115 -11.23 2.66 -3.29
CA ILE A 115 -12.19 2.27 -4.32
C ILE A 115 -11.70 2.72 -5.70
N SER A 116 -11.76 1.81 -6.68
CA SER A 116 -11.32 2.06 -8.05
C SER A 116 -12.42 2.67 -8.90
N PHE A 117 -12.04 3.45 -9.92
CA PHE A 117 -12.97 4.15 -10.81
C PHE A 117 -12.58 3.95 -12.28
N VAL A 118 -13.58 3.89 -13.16
CA VAL A 118 -13.44 3.94 -14.62
C VAL A 118 -14.43 4.95 -15.20
N GLY A 119 -13.94 5.92 -15.97
CA GLY A 119 -14.75 7.07 -16.40
C GLY A 119 -15.13 8.02 -15.25
N PRO A 120 -16.21 8.81 -15.40
CA PRO A 120 -17.06 8.90 -16.58
C PRO A 120 -16.31 9.53 -17.76
N ASP A 121 -16.73 9.20 -18.97
CA ASP A 121 -16.23 9.81 -20.20
C ASP A 121 -16.92 11.15 -20.48
N SER A 122 -16.29 11.96 -21.33
CA SER A 122 -16.86 13.21 -21.85
C SER A 122 -17.43 12.99 -23.24
N GLY A 123 -18.59 13.61 -23.53
CA GLY A 123 -19.20 13.63 -24.86
C GLY A 123 -20.68 13.95 -24.80
N ASP A 124 -21.33 13.96 -25.97
CA ASP A 124 -22.77 14.20 -26.10
C ASP A 124 -23.56 13.22 -25.22
N MET A 125 -24.44 13.73 -24.38
CA MET A 125 -25.35 12.89 -23.61
C MET A 125 -26.76 12.97 -24.15
N ALA A 126 -27.58 11.99 -23.75
CA ALA A 126 -29.00 11.93 -24.06
C ALA A 126 -29.80 13.16 -23.61
N CYS A 127 -29.27 13.99 -22.71
CA CYS A 127 -29.89 15.24 -22.25
C CYS A 127 -29.52 16.49 -23.08
N GLY A 128 -28.60 16.37 -24.05
CA GLY A 128 -28.20 17.47 -24.93
C GLY A 128 -27.19 18.46 -24.33
N GLU A 129 -26.59 18.11 -23.20
CA GLU A 129 -25.50 18.87 -22.57
C GLU A 129 -24.14 18.24 -22.92
N ASP A 130 -23.07 19.03 -22.86
CA ASP A 130 -21.69 18.58 -23.10
C ASP A 130 -20.89 18.57 -21.80
N GLY A 131 -20.23 17.46 -21.49
CA GLY A 131 -19.36 17.36 -20.32
C GLY A 131 -19.07 15.93 -19.88
N ALA A 132 -18.27 15.79 -18.83
CA ALA A 132 -17.99 14.49 -18.20
C ALA A 132 -19.22 13.99 -17.45
N GLY A 133 -19.67 12.78 -17.76
CA GLY A 133 -20.89 12.20 -17.15
C GLY A 133 -21.40 10.94 -17.85
N ARG A 134 -20.93 10.68 -19.07
CA ARG A 134 -21.25 9.47 -19.83
C ARG A 134 -20.57 8.25 -19.21
N LEU A 135 -21.27 7.12 -19.18
CA LEU A 135 -20.70 5.84 -18.75
C LEU A 135 -19.51 5.49 -19.66
N ALA A 136 -18.41 5.02 -19.06
CA ALA A 136 -17.28 4.50 -19.81
C ALA A 136 -17.70 3.35 -20.74
N GLU A 137 -17.04 3.22 -21.88
CA GLU A 137 -17.35 2.16 -22.85
C GLU A 137 -17.11 0.76 -22.26
N THR A 138 -17.93 -0.22 -22.67
CA THR A 138 -17.87 -1.58 -22.13
C THR A 138 -16.47 -2.20 -22.17
N PRO A 139 -15.66 -2.08 -23.24
CA PRO A 139 -14.29 -2.59 -23.24
C PRO A 139 -13.38 -1.93 -22.20
N GLN A 140 -13.57 -0.64 -21.89
CA GLN A 140 -12.81 0.05 -20.85
C GLN A 140 -13.20 -0.46 -19.46
N ILE A 141 -14.50 -0.69 -19.22
CA ILE A 141 -14.99 -1.27 -17.97
C ILE A 141 -14.42 -2.68 -17.80
N ILE A 142 -14.50 -3.54 -18.82
CA ILE A 142 -13.94 -4.90 -18.78
C ILE A 142 -12.44 -4.87 -18.47
N ASN A 143 -11.69 -3.99 -19.13
CA ASN A 143 -10.27 -3.83 -18.85
C ASN A 143 -10.02 -3.35 -17.41
N ALA A 144 -10.81 -2.41 -16.89
CA ALA A 144 -10.67 -1.96 -15.51
C ALA A 144 -10.97 -3.08 -14.49
N ILE A 145 -11.95 -3.97 -14.78
CA ILE A 145 -12.24 -5.13 -13.94
C ILE A 145 -11.02 -6.05 -13.86
N SER A 146 -10.35 -6.32 -14.99
CA SER A 146 -9.16 -7.17 -15.00
C SER A 146 -7.94 -6.56 -14.29
N HIS A 147 -8.00 -5.32 -13.82
CA HIS A 147 -6.94 -4.73 -12.99
C HIS A 147 -7.23 -4.83 -11.50
N ILE A 148 -8.49 -5.06 -11.11
CA ILE A 148 -8.89 -5.15 -9.71
C ILE A 148 -9.09 -6.58 -9.23
N LEU A 149 -9.24 -7.55 -10.14
CA LEU A 149 -9.41 -8.95 -9.77
C LEU A 149 -8.17 -9.51 -9.04
N PRO A 150 -8.33 -10.27 -7.94
CA PRO A 150 -7.23 -10.98 -7.29
C PRO A 150 -6.45 -11.85 -8.28
N GLY A 151 -5.12 -11.79 -8.26
CA GLY A 151 -4.26 -12.58 -9.14
C GLY A 151 -4.26 -12.16 -10.63
N SER A 152 -4.92 -11.06 -11.00
CA SER A 152 -4.94 -10.56 -12.39
C SER A 152 -3.82 -9.54 -12.70
N GLY A 153 -2.98 -9.21 -11.71
CA GLY A 153 -1.89 -8.26 -11.88
C GLY A 153 -0.63 -8.87 -12.51
N ARG A 154 0.23 -8.01 -13.05
CA ARG A 154 1.42 -8.41 -13.82
C ARG A 154 2.53 -9.04 -12.97
N LEU A 155 2.40 -9.02 -11.64
CA LEU A 155 3.27 -9.69 -10.68
C LEU A 155 2.63 -10.94 -10.07
N ASN A 156 1.53 -11.47 -10.65
CA ASN A 156 0.95 -12.71 -10.16
C ASN A 156 1.97 -13.85 -10.17
N GLY A 157 1.98 -14.64 -9.09
CA GLY A 157 2.94 -15.70 -8.85
C GLY A 157 4.35 -15.22 -8.43
N LYS A 158 4.58 -13.90 -8.32
CA LYS A 158 5.83 -13.34 -7.81
C LYS A 158 5.77 -13.13 -6.31
N THR A 159 6.91 -13.23 -5.64
CA THR A 159 7.06 -12.91 -4.21
C THR A 159 7.85 -11.63 -4.02
N ALA A 160 7.42 -10.78 -3.10
CA ALA A 160 8.09 -9.52 -2.80
C ALA A 160 8.33 -9.34 -1.30
N LEU A 161 9.54 -8.93 -0.98
CA LEU A 161 9.99 -8.53 0.33
C LEU A 161 10.04 -6.99 0.41
N VAL A 162 9.41 -6.38 1.40
CA VAL A 162 9.47 -4.93 1.60
C VAL A 162 9.83 -4.63 3.04
N THR A 163 10.84 -3.80 3.29
CA THR A 163 11.12 -3.26 4.63
C THR A 163 10.55 -1.86 4.75
N SER A 164 9.94 -1.51 5.88
CA SER A 164 9.36 -0.18 6.11
C SER A 164 9.49 0.30 7.55
N GLY A 165 9.38 1.61 7.76
CA GLY A 165 9.40 2.23 9.08
C GLY A 165 10.81 2.50 9.62
N PRO A 166 10.90 3.05 10.84
CA PRO A 166 12.17 3.22 11.55
C PRO A 166 12.58 1.93 12.27
N THR A 167 13.84 1.83 12.70
CA THR A 167 14.22 0.88 13.76
C THR A 167 14.43 1.65 15.07
N HIS A 168 14.13 0.99 16.19
CA HIS A 168 14.34 1.51 17.54
C HIS A 168 15.47 0.73 18.20
N GLU A 169 16.65 1.35 18.30
CA GLU A 169 17.82 0.72 18.91
C GLU A 169 17.83 1.03 20.42
N PRO A 170 17.56 0.05 21.29
CA PRO A 170 17.36 0.32 22.71
C PRO A 170 18.64 0.79 23.39
N ILE A 171 18.53 1.86 24.17
CA ILE A 171 19.56 2.32 25.11
C ILE A 171 19.31 1.69 26.49
N ASP A 172 18.06 1.75 26.94
CA ASP A 172 17.58 1.12 28.16
C ASP A 172 16.10 0.77 27.98
N ARG A 173 15.41 0.31 29.05
CA ARG A 173 13.99 -0.08 28.99
C ARG A 173 13.02 1.04 28.60
N VAL A 174 13.46 2.29 28.57
CA VAL A 174 12.63 3.48 28.33
C VAL A 174 13.10 4.27 27.11
N ARG A 175 14.40 4.19 26.79
CA ARG A 175 15.04 5.04 25.76
C ARG A 175 15.58 4.21 24.62
N TYR A 176 15.53 4.76 23.42
CA TYR A 176 16.08 4.17 22.20
C TYR A 176 16.60 5.27 21.26
N ILE A 177 17.37 4.87 20.26
CA ILE A 177 17.80 5.69 19.12
C ILE A 177 16.94 5.30 17.92
N ALA A 178 16.40 6.27 17.20
CA ALA A 178 15.57 6.02 16.03
C ALA A 178 15.64 7.15 14.99
N ASN A 179 15.43 6.79 13.73
CA ASN A 179 15.26 7.73 12.64
C ASN A 179 13.79 8.18 12.53
N ARG A 180 13.54 9.39 12.01
CA ARG A 180 12.18 9.99 11.91
C ARG A 180 11.37 9.44 10.74
N SER A 181 11.28 8.13 10.56
CA SER A 181 10.47 7.54 9.49
C SER A 181 9.02 7.35 9.92
N SER A 182 8.08 7.77 9.07
CA SER A 182 6.66 7.46 9.24
C SER A 182 6.26 6.09 8.69
N GLY A 183 7.12 5.43 7.91
CA GLY A 183 6.81 4.18 7.20
C GLY A 183 5.83 4.30 6.04
N LYS A 184 5.23 5.47 5.79
CA LYS A 184 4.24 5.67 4.72
C LYS A 184 4.71 5.17 3.35
N GLN A 185 5.96 5.44 2.98
CA GLN A 185 6.49 5.08 1.67
C GLN A 185 6.59 3.56 1.45
N GLY A 186 7.18 2.84 2.42
CA GLY A 186 7.31 1.38 2.32
C GLY A 186 5.96 0.67 2.36
N HIS A 187 5.00 1.16 3.16
CA HIS A 187 3.64 0.64 3.19
C HIS A 187 2.90 0.86 1.85
N ALA A 188 3.03 2.05 1.27
CA ALA A 188 2.43 2.35 -0.04
C ALA A 188 3.00 1.43 -1.14
N ILE A 189 4.31 1.17 -1.13
CA ILE A 189 4.96 0.25 -2.08
C ILE A 189 4.47 -1.19 -1.88
N ALA A 190 4.37 -1.65 -0.63
CA ALA A 190 3.86 -2.98 -0.32
C ALA A 190 2.41 -3.15 -0.82
N ALA A 191 1.57 -2.13 -0.62
CA ALA A 191 0.20 -2.11 -1.13
C ALA A 191 0.14 -2.16 -2.66
N ALA A 192 0.97 -1.36 -3.34
CA ALA A 192 1.03 -1.31 -4.80
C ALA A 192 1.51 -2.64 -5.42
N LEU A 193 2.50 -3.30 -4.80
CA LEU A 193 2.96 -4.62 -5.20
C LEU A 193 1.85 -5.68 -5.06
N ALA A 194 1.12 -5.65 -3.93
CA ALA A 194 0.00 -6.55 -3.69
C ALA A 194 -1.15 -6.31 -4.69
N ARG A 195 -1.45 -5.05 -5.02
CA ARG A 195 -2.42 -4.70 -6.09
C ARG A 195 -2.02 -5.27 -7.45
N GLN A 196 -0.73 -5.39 -7.74
CA GLN A 196 -0.23 -6.04 -8.96
C GLN A 196 -0.13 -7.57 -8.84
N GLY A 197 -0.68 -8.17 -7.78
CA GLY A 197 -0.79 -9.62 -7.61
C GLY A 197 0.43 -10.30 -6.99
N ALA A 198 1.44 -9.54 -6.54
CA ALA A 198 2.58 -10.13 -5.84
C ALA A 198 2.17 -10.64 -4.45
N LYS A 199 2.75 -11.77 -4.02
CA LYS A 199 2.68 -12.20 -2.61
C LYS A 199 3.71 -11.38 -1.81
N VAL A 200 3.23 -10.41 -1.04
CA VAL A 200 4.08 -9.45 -0.33
C VAL A 200 4.27 -9.82 1.14
N THR A 201 5.53 -9.81 1.60
CA THR A 201 5.89 -9.80 3.02
C THR A 201 6.49 -8.44 3.38
N LEU A 202 5.79 -7.69 4.24
CA LEU A 202 6.19 -6.38 4.74
C LEU A 202 6.81 -6.52 6.13
N ILE A 203 8.12 -6.28 6.24
CA ILE A 203 8.82 -6.24 7.52
C ILE A 203 8.77 -4.78 7.98
N SER A 204 7.93 -4.53 8.98
CA SER A 204 7.69 -3.17 9.47
C SER A 204 8.33 -2.95 10.82
N GLY A 205 9.15 -1.92 10.90
CA GLY A 205 9.52 -1.29 12.16
C GLY A 205 8.33 -0.56 12.81
N PRO A 206 8.54 0.09 13.98
CA PRO A 206 7.46 0.69 14.76
C PRO A 206 6.78 1.87 14.05
N VAL A 207 5.51 1.70 13.66
CA VAL A 207 4.68 2.73 13.01
C VAL A 207 3.24 2.66 13.51
N ASN A 208 2.50 3.76 13.41
CA ASN A 208 1.07 3.83 13.76
C ASN A 208 0.20 3.84 12.49
N MET A 209 0.33 2.80 11.67
CA MET A 209 -0.42 2.64 10.42
C MET A 209 -1.09 1.27 10.37
N PRO A 210 -2.29 1.16 9.79
CA PRO A 210 -2.90 -0.15 9.58
C PRO A 210 -2.10 -0.96 8.54
N PRO A 211 -2.07 -2.29 8.67
CA PRO A 211 -1.55 -3.19 7.63
C PRO A 211 -2.20 -2.92 6.27
N PRO A 212 -1.42 -2.84 5.18
CA PRO A 212 -2.02 -2.72 3.85
C PRO A 212 -2.82 -3.97 3.48
N PRO A 213 -3.96 -3.84 2.76
CA PRO A 213 -4.71 -5.00 2.27
C PRO A 213 -3.86 -5.92 1.40
N GLY A 214 -4.04 -7.24 1.55
CA GLY A 214 -3.33 -8.24 0.73
C GLY A 214 -1.84 -8.42 1.07
N VAL A 215 -1.35 -7.83 2.16
CA VAL A 215 0.07 -7.89 2.57
C VAL A 215 0.23 -8.68 3.88
N HIS A 216 1.20 -9.59 3.93
CA HIS A 216 1.60 -10.26 5.17
C HIS A 216 2.60 -9.38 5.94
N VAL A 217 2.23 -8.90 7.12
CA VAL A 217 3.07 -7.98 7.91
C VAL A 217 3.81 -8.73 9.03
N VAL A 218 5.12 -8.49 9.12
CA VAL A 218 5.98 -8.96 10.21
C VAL A 218 6.49 -7.73 10.97
N ALA A 219 6.04 -7.55 12.21
CA ALA A 219 6.48 -6.45 13.06
C ALA A 219 7.86 -6.73 13.68
N VAL A 220 8.74 -5.75 13.64
CA VAL A 220 10.11 -5.80 14.20
C VAL A 220 10.42 -4.49 14.93
N GLU A 221 11.43 -4.51 15.80
CA GLU A 221 11.84 -3.32 16.56
C GLU A 221 13.23 -2.84 16.15
N THR A 222 14.23 -3.73 16.14
CA THR A 222 15.64 -3.37 15.87
C THR A 222 16.07 -3.64 14.43
N ALA A 223 17.20 -3.05 14.02
CA ALA A 223 17.86 -3.39 12.75
C ALA A 223 18.19 -4.88 12.64
N GLN A 224 18.58 -5.52 13.74
CA GLN A 224 18.91 -6.94 13.77
C GLN A 224 17.66 -7.82 13.59
N ASP A 225 16.54 -7.45 14.20
CA ASP A 225 15.25 -8.12 14.00
C ASP A 225 14.80 -7.99 12.54
N MET A 226 14.90 -6.76 11.99
CA MET A 226 14.55 -6.48 10.62
C MET A 226 15.39 -7.30 9.63
N LEU A 227 16.71 -7.42 9.86
CA LEU A 227 17.56 -8.29 9.05
C LEU A 227 17.10 -9.75 9.16
N THR A 228 16.90 -10.26 10.37
CA THR A 228 16.51 -11.65 10.61
C THR A 228 15.20 -11.99 9.91
N ALA A 229 14.19 -11.12 10.04
CA ALA A 229 12.90 -11.28 9.36
C ALA A 229 13.03 -11.18 7.84
N SER A 230 13.90 -10.29 7.34
CA SER A 230 14.16 -10.15 5.90
C SER A 230 14.79 -11.41 5.31
N LEU A 231 15.74 -12.03 6.02
CA LEU A 231 16.36 -13.29 5.61
C LEU A 231 15.36 -14.46 5.66
N ALA A 232 14.49 -14.50 6.67
CA ALA A 232 13.46 -15.53 6.81
C ALA A 232 12.37 -15.47 5.73
N ALA A 233 12.14 -14.28 5.15
CA ALA A 233 11.18 -14.07 4.08
C ALA A 233 11.74 -14.38 2.67
N MET A 234 13.01 -14.77 2.56
CA MET A 234 13.60 -15.27 1.32
C MET A 234 13.36 -16.78 1.13
N PRO A 235 13.32 -17.29 -0.12
CA PRO A 235 13.57 -16.59 -1.38
C PRO A 235 12.41 -15.65 -1.81
N ALA A 236 12.79 -14.52 -2.41
CA ALA A 236 11.85 -13.55 -3.00
C ALA A 236 12.28 -13.17 -4.43
N ASP A 237 11.34 -12.82 -5.32
CA ASP A 237 11.68 -12.27 -6.64
C ASP A 237 12.11 -10.80 -6.54
N ILE A 238 11.47 -10.03 -5.65
CA ILE A 238 11.68 -8.59 -5.45
C ILE A 238 12.08 -8.33 -4.00
N ALA A 239 13.06 -7.46 -3.76
CA ALA A 239 13.27 -6.83 -2.46
C ALA A 239 13.28 -5.30 -2.58
N VAL A 240 12.49 -4.64 -1.73
CA VAL A 240 12.47 -3.17 -1.61
C VAL A 240 12.84 -2.77 -0.18
N CYS A 241 14.07 -2.28 -0.01
CA CYS A 241 14.62 -1.81 1.25
C CYS A 241 14.29 -0.32 1.50
N ALA A 242 13.05 -0.03 1.88
CA ALA A 242 12.55 1.33 2.13
C ALA A 242 12.53 1.74 3.61
N ALA A 243 13.01 0.90 4.53
CA ALA A 243 13.08 1.23 5.95
C ALA A 243 14.20 2.24 6.24
N ALA A 244 13.97 3.11 7.22
CA ALA A 244 14.99 3.99 7.75
C ALA A 244 15.69 3.30 8.93
N VAL A 245 16.54 2.33 8.59
CA VAL A 245 17.34 1.57 9.55
C VAL A 245 18.35 2.51 10.22
N GLY A 246 18.47 2.45 11.55
CA GLY A 246 19.48 3.20 12.27
C GLY A 246 20.88 2.67 11.96
N ASP A 247 21.84 3.55 11.68
CA ASP A 247 23.23 3.15 11.34
C ASP A 247 23.99 2.54 12.52
N PHE A 248 23.59 2.88 13.75
CA PHE A 248 24.27 2.48 14.98
C PHE A 248 23.29 1.99 16.05
N ALA A 249 23.74 1.03 16.84
CA ALA A 249 23.08 0.57 18.06
C ALA A 249 24.02 0.74 19.28
N ILE A 250 23.49 0.63 20.49
CA ILE A 250 24.32 0.59 21.70
C ILE A 250 25.13 -0.70 21.72
N ALA A 251 26.44 -0.58 21.91
CA ALA A 251 27.30 -1.73 22.13
C ALA A 251 26.88 -2.39 23.46
N ASN A 252 26.54 -3.68 23.40
CA ASN A 252 26.19 -4.48 24.58
C ASN A 252 27.35 -4.40 25.58
N SER A 253 27.19 -3.58 26.62
CA SER A 253 28.22 -3.33 27.62
C SER A 253 28.23 -4.48 28.62
N GLY A 254 28.72 -5.64 28.19
CA GLY A 254 28.95 -6.81 29.02
C GLY A 254 30.27 -6.77 29.81
N ALA A 255 31.05 -5.68 29.81
CA ALA A 255 32.43 -5.75 30.30
C ALA A 255 32.96 -4.58 31.14
N ASN A 256 32.31 -3.41 31.27
CA ASN A 256 32.90 -2.31 32.05
C ASN A 256 31.87 -1.44 32.79
N SER A 257 31.33 -1.94 33.90
CA SER A 257 31.15 -1.13 35.13
C SER A 257 30.95 -2.07 36.32
N GLY A 258 31.77 -1.94 37.36
CA GLY A 258 31.77 -2.85 38.50
C GLY A 258 30.44 -2.92 39.28
N ALA A 259 30.18 -4.12 39.80
CA ALA A 259 29.29 -4.47 40.91
C ALA A 259 27.76 -4.32 40.71
N ASN A 260 27.08 -5.39 40.27
CA ASN A 260 26.46 -6.41 41.14
C ASN A 260 25.54 -7.35 40.35
N ASN A 261 25.65 -8.64 40.68
CA ASN A 261 25.04 -9.78 40.01
C ASN A 261 23.50 -9.80 40.02
N GLY A 262 22.92 -10.27 38.91
CA GLY A 262 21.54 -10.73 38.82
C GLY A 262 21.20 -11.22 37.41
N ALA A 263 21.26 -12.53 37.21
CA ALA A 263 20.98 -13.20 35.94
C ALA A 263 19.55 -12.96 35.43
N ASN A 264 19.42 -12.54 34.17
CA ASN A 264 18.45 -13.11 33.22
C ASN A 264 18.78 -12.66 31.79
N SER A 265 18.72 -13.60 30.86
CA SER A 265 18.84 -13.40 29.42
C SER A 265 17.73 -12.48 28.91
N GLY A 266 18.12 -11.37 28.28
CA GLY A 266 17.21 -10.40 27.66
C GLY A 266 17.79 -9.00 27.79
N SER A 267 18.07 -8.39 26.64
CA SER A 267 18.44 -6.98 26.46
C SER A 267 17.80 -6.04 27.49
N GLY A 268 18.60 -5.56 28.44
CA GLY A 268 18.12 -4.65 29.48
C GLY A 268 19.05 -4.56 30.69
N ALA A 269 20.25 -4.01 30.51
CA ALA A 269 21.00 -3.46 31.63
C ALA A 269 20.12 -2.42 32.35
N GLY A 270 20.08 -2.46 33.68
CA GLY A 270 19.18 -1.64 34.50
C GLY A 270 19.29 -0.14 34.19
N LYS A 271 18.18 0.59 34.42
CA LYS A 271 18.04 2.05 34.22
C LYS A 271 19.34 2.79 34.56
N ILE A 272 19.93 3.48 33.58
CA ILE A 272 21.10 4.36 33.81
C ILE A 272 20.69 5.41 34.85
N LYS A 273 21.26 5.30 36.06
CA LYS A 273 21.06 6.23 37.17
C LYS A 273 21.87 7.50 36.90
N LYS A 274 21.33 8.66 37.26
CA LYS A 274 22.10 9.93 37.23
C LYS A 274 23.32 9.76 38.14
N SER A 275 24.52 10.11 37.67
CA SER A 275 25.66 10.26 38.58
C SER A 275 25.46 11.53 39.38
N ASP A 276 25.82 11.50 40.66
CA ASP A 276 25.79 12.68 41.54
C ASP A 276 26.91 13.69 41.19
N THR A 277 27.75 13.38 40.18
CA THR A 277 28.87 14.22 39.72
C THR A 277 28.51 15.18 38.58
N GLY A 278 27.33 15.04 37.97
CA GLY A 278 26.88 15.91 36.87
C GLY A 278 27.43 15.56 35.49
N ASP A 279 28.21 14.48 35.35
CA ASP A 279 28.76 14.04 34.06
C ASP A 279 27.68 13.38 33.19
N ALA A 280 27.68 13.70 31.88
CA ALA A 280 26.79 13.06 30.93
C ALA A 280 27.19 11.59 30.71
N PRO A 281 26.24 10.63 30.69
CA PRO A 281 26.54 9.24 30.43
C PRO A 281 27.10 9.08 29.01
N GLN A 282 28.23 8.38 28.89
CA GLN A 282 28.81 8.05 27.59
C GLN A 282 28.15 6.79 27.02
N LEU A 283 27.68 6.88 25.78
CA LEU A 283 27.12 5.75 25.03
C LEU A 283 28.17 5.23 24.05
N ILE A 284 28.52 3.95 24.16
CA ILE A 284 29.39 3.29 23.19
C ILE A 284 28.50 2.75 22.06
N LEU A 285 28.77 3.17 20.83
CA LEU A 285 28.01 2.77 19.66
C LEU A 285 28.72 1.66 18.89
N GLN A 286 27.96 0.73 18.34
CA GLN A 286 28.39 -0.26 17.36
C GLN A 286 27.59 -0.09 16.07
N GLN A 287 28.17 -0.43 14.92
CA GLN A 287 27.45 -0.37 13.65
C GLN A 287 26.37 -1.44 13.57
N ASN A 288 25.24 -1.07 12.99
CA ASN A 288 24.16 -2.01 12.68
C ASN A 288 24.43 -2.77 11.39
N PRO A 289 23.77 -3.93 11.20
CA PRO A 289 23.87 -4.66 9.95
C PRO A 289 23.29 -3.88 8.77
N ASP A 290 23.92 -4.05 7.61
CA ASP A 290 23.47 -3.46 6.36
C ASP A 290 22.51 -4.40 5.63
N ILE A 291 21.21 -4.20 5.85
CA ILE A 291 20.16 -5.08 5.33
C ILE A 291 20.18 -5.13 3.79
N LEU A 292 20.33 -3.98 3.14
CA LEU A 292 20.34 -3.90 1.67
C LEU A 292 21.52 -4.68 1.08
N ALA A 293 22.74 -4.44 1.56
CA ALA A 293 23.91 -5.16 1.05
C ALA A 293 23.84 -6.65 1.40
N THR A 294 23.32 -7.00 2.59
CA THR A 294 23.20 -8.40 3.00
C THR A 294 22.24 -9.17 2.09
N ILE A 295 21.09 -8.58 1.73
CA ILE A 295 20.15 -9.17 0.76
C ILE A 295 20.79 -9.26 -0.63
N ALA A 296 21.46 -8.19 -1.06
CA ALA A 296 22.08 -8.11 -2.38
C ALA A 296 23.24 -9.10 -2.59
N ASP A 297 23.93 -9.51 -1.53
CA ASP A 297 25.05 -10.48 -1.56
C ASP A 297 24.62 -11.91 -1.22
N HIS A 298 23.34 -12.13 -0.91
CA HIS A 298 22.85 -13.42 -0.44
C HIS A 298 22.83 -14.49 -1.56
N LYS A 299 23.00 -15.77 -1.21
CA LYS A 299 22.97 -16.88 -2.19
C LYS A 299 21.62 -17.03 -2.90
N MET A 300 20.54 -16.65 -2.21
CA MET A 300 19.18 -16.59 -2.75
C MET A 300 18.78 -15.13 -3.03
N ARG A 301 19.72 -14.33 -3.54
CA ARG A 301 19.49 -12.92 -3.88
C ARG A 301 18.22 -12.79 -4.74
N PRO A 302 17.31 -11.85 -4.41
CA PRO A 302 16.20 -11.51 -5.27
C PRO A 302 16.65 -11.09 -6.67
N LYS A 303 15.79 -11.32 -7.66
CA LYS A 303 16.06 -10.89 -9.05
C LYS A 303 16.21 -9.38 -9.15
N LEU A 304 15.40 -8.66 -8.37
CA LEU A 304 15.43 -7.21 -8.31
C LEU A 304 15.56 -6.74 -6.86
N VAL A 305 16.66 -6.04 -6.55
CA VAL A 305 16.99 -5.49 -5.23
C VAL A 305 17.03 -3.97 -5.31
N ILE A 306 16.11 -3.32 -4.60
CA ILE A 306 15.87 -1.88 -4.66
C ILE A 306 16.15 -1.28 -3.28
N GLY A 307 16.98 -0.25 -3.22
CA GLY A 307 17.22 0.53 -2.00
C GLY A 307 16.69 1.96 -2.09
N PHE A 308 16.68 2.62 -0.93
CA PHE A 308 16.42 4.06 -0.84
C PHE A 308 17.66 4.81 -0.34
N ALA A 309 17.78 6.07 -0.76
CA ALA A 309 18.74 7.04 -0.25
C ALA A 309 18.00 8.33 0.09
N ALA A 310 18.45 8.99 1.15
CA ALA A 310 18.01 10.33 1.51
C ALA A 310 19.29 11.12 1.75
N GLU A 311 19.54 12.14 0.94
CA GLU A 311 20.73 12.97 1.00
C GLU A 311 20.34 14.44 0.86
N THR A 312 21.10 15.33 1.50
CA THR A 312 20.86 16.79 1.45
C THR A 312 21.65 17.49 0.33
N ASP A 313 22.78 16.92 -0.08
CA ASP A 313 23.71 17.54 -1.03
C ASP A 313 23.63 16.87 -2.41
N ASP A 314 24.75 16.35 -2.92
CA ASP A 314 24.89 15.74 -4.24
C ASP A 314 24.16 14.37 -4.35
N VAL A 315 22.83 14.41 -4.25
CA VAL A 315 21.90 13.28 -4.11
C VAL A 315 22.18 12.20 -5.16
N VAL A 316 22.39 12.61 -6.41
CA VAL A 316 22.58 11.69 -7.54
C VAL A 316 23.91 10.96 -7.43
N ASN A 317 25.03 11.66 -7.18
CA ASN A 317 26.33 11.01 -7.11
C ASN A 317 26.43 10.07 -5.90
N TYR A 318 25.89 10.47 -4.74
CA TYR A 318 25.82 9.58 -3.58
C TYR A 318 24.94 8.35 -3.82
N ALA A 319 23.81 8.52 -4.52
CA ALA A 319 22.94 7.40 -4.87
C ALA A 319 23.61 6.42 -5.85
N ILE A 320 24.35 6.91 -6.86
CA ILE A 320 25.16 6.07 -7.76
C ILE A 320 26.21 5.29 -6.96
N ALA A 321 26.96 5.97 -6.10
CA ALA A 321 27.98 5.33 -5.27
C ALA A 321 27.37 4.29 -4.31
N LYS A 322 26.19 4.60 -3.72
CA LYS A 322 25.45 3.67 -2.85
C LYS A 322 24.98 2.45 -3.63
N ARG A 323 24.42 2.62 -4.83
CA ARG A 323 23.97 1.51 -5.69
C ARG A 323 25.10 0.50 -5.92
N LEU A 324 26.26 0.99 -6.35
CA LEU A 324 27.44 0.16 -6.61
C LEU A 324 27.97 -0.52 -5.34
N ARG A 325 28.18 0.26 -4.27
CA ARG A 325 28.72 -0.27 -3.00
C ARG A 325 27.82 -1.31 -2.35
N LYS A 326 26.50 -1.13 -2.43
CA LYS A 326 25.50 -2.03 -1.84
C LYS A 326 25.06 -3.14 -2.79
N LYS A 327 25.57 -3.16 -4.04
CA LYS A 327 25.19 -4.10 -5.11
C LYS A 327 23.68 -4.15 -5.38
N ALA A 328 23.00 -3.02 -5.15
CA ALA A 328 21.58 -2.87 -5.47
C ALA A 328 21.40 -2.69 -6.97
N ASP A 329 20.29 -3.18 -7.51
CA ASP A 329 19.96 -2.95 -8.92
C ASP A 329 19.54 -1.49 -9.09
N TRP A 330 18.63 -1.02 -8.22
CA TRP A 330 18.10 0.35 -8.23
C TRP A 330 18.26 1.04 -6.87
N ILE A 331 18.45 2.36 -6.91
CA ILE A 331 18.33 3.24 -5.74
C ILE A 331 17.34 4.35 -6.06
N LEU A 332 16.32 4.51 -5.22
CA LEU A 332 15.48 5.72 -5.22
C LEU A 332 16.11 6.74 -4.28
N ALA A 333 16.54 7.87 -4.82
CA ALA A 333 17.20 8.91 -4.08
C ALA A 333 16.26 10.10 -3.86
N ASN A 334 15.90 10.34 -2.61
CA ASN A 334 15.07 11.46 -2.20
C ASN A 334 15.98 12.66 -1.89
N ASP A 335 15.61 13.83 -2.38
CA ASP A 335 16.22 15.10 -1.95
C ASP A 335 15.56 15.54 -0.64
N VAL A 336 16.33 15.57 0.46
CA VAL A 336 15.85 15.99 1.78
C VAL A 336 16.37 17.39 2.18
N GLY A 337 16.96 18.13 1.23
CA GLY A 337 17.85 19.27 1.50
C GLY A 337 17.31 20.69 1.24
N GLN A 338 16.06 20.91 0.84
CA GLN A 338 15.54 22.28 0.67
C GLN A 338 14.60 22.70 1.82
N ASP A 339 14.95 23.84 2.42
CA ASP A 339 14.30 24.60 3.51
C ASP A 339 12.88 24.16 3.95
N ASP A 340 12.73 23.93 5.26
CA ASP A 340 11.48 23.85 6.03
C ASP A 340 10.39 22.81 5.65
N GLN A 341 10.62 21.91 4.66
CA GLN A 341 9.67 20.83 4.35
C GLN A 341 10.19 19.42 4.66
N PRO A 342 9.67 18.73 5.70
CA PRO A 342 10.14 17.41 6.07
C PRO A 342 9.61 16.31 5.14
N VAL A 343 10.45 15.81 4.21
CA VAL A 343 10.22 14.57 3.42
C VAL A 343 9.88 13.38 4.35
N PHE A 344 10.47 13.39 5.55
CA PHE A 344 10.13 12.53 6.67
C PHE A 344 8.80 12.97 7.30
N GLY A 345 7.72 12.28 6.91
CA GLY A 345 6.36 12.55 7.43
C GLY A 345 5.42 13.20 6.43
N SER A 346 5.95 13.93 5.43
CA SER A 346 5.18 14.49 4.31
C SER A 346 4.44 13.42 3.50
N ASP A 347 3.36 13.81 2.83
CA ASP A 347 2.60 12.97 1.90
C ASP A 347 3.15 13.01 0.47
N PHE A 348 4.09 13.92 0.19
CA PHE A 348 4.75 14.11 -1.10
C PHE A 348 6.23 13.73 -1.06
N ASN A 349 6.78 13.37 -2.21
CA ASN A 349 8.19 13.06 -2.38
C ASN A 349 8.64 13.36 -3.82
N MET A 350 9.89 13.80 -3.97
CA MET A 350 10.56 13.98 -5.26
C MET A 350 11.81 13.09 -5.25
N VAL A 351 11.96 12.26 -6.28
CA VAL A 351 12.99 11.22 -6.28
C VAL A 351 13.72 11.11 -7.60
N HIS A 352 14.98 10.68 -7.53
CA HIS A 352 15.74 10.24 -8.68
C HIS A 352 15.86 8.71 -8.64
N LEU A 353 15.35 8.04 -9.68
CA LEU A 353 15.58 6.61 -9.87
C LEU A 353 16.95 6.42 -10.50
N VAL A 354 17.88 5.83 -9.74
CA VAL A 354 19.23 5.50 -10.20
C VAL A 354 19.30 4.02 -10.52
N THR A 355 19.65 3.69 -11.76
CA THR A 355 19.82 2.32 -12.27
C THR A 355 21.20 2.13 -12.89
N GLU A 356 21.50 0.95 -13.43
CA GLU A 356 22.70 0.74 -14.26
C GLU A 356 22.68 1.56 -15.56
N ASN A 357 21.49 1.76 -16.14
CA ASN A 357 21.32 2.45 -17.43
C ASN A 357 21.32 3.97 -17.32
N GLY A 358 21.28 4.53 -16.10
CA GLY A 358 21.30 5.96 -15.87
C GLY A 358 20.39 6.41 -14.74
N VAL A 359 20.14 7.72 -14.71
CA VAL A 359 19.37 8.42 -13.67
C VAL A 359 18.13 9.02 -14.31
N GLU A 360 16.98 8.79 -13.69
CA GLU A 360 15.70 9.31 -14.13
C GLU A 360 15.07 10.17 -13.03
N PRO A 361 14.86 11.48 -13.26
CA PRO A 361 14.18 12.34 -12.30
C PRO A 361 12.67 12.09 -12.35
N TRP A 362 12.06 11.93 -11.18
CA TRP A 362 10.62 11.88 -11.01
C TRP A 362 10.14 13.16 -10.32
N PRO A 363 9.09 13.82 -10.84
CA PRO A 363 8.57 15.05 -10.26
C PRO A 363 8.03 14.81 -8.84
N GLU A 364 7.73 15.89 -8.12
CA GLU A 364 7.01 15.78 -6.86
C GLU A 364 5.65 15.09 -7.08
N MET A 365 5.41 14.04 -6.31
CA MET A 365 4.17 13.26 -6.37
C MET A 365 3.83 12.70 -4.99
N SER A 366 2.58 12.24 -4.83
CA SER A 366 2.20 11.61 -3.57
C SER A 366 2.97 10.30 -3.37
N LYS A 367 3.13 9.88 -2.11
CA LYS A 367 3.78 8.58 -1.80
C LYS A 367 3.08 7.38 -2.44
N HIS A 368 1.78 7.48 -2.70
CA HIS A 368 0.99 6.47 -3.40
C HIS A 368 1.31 6.46 -4.90
N ASP A 369 1.32 7.63 -5.55
CA ASP A 369 1.66 7.74 -6.97
C ASP A 369 3.10 7.29 -7.23
N LEU A 370 4.03 7.64 -6.32
CA LEU A 370 5.41 7.15 -6.38
C LEU A 370 5.48 5.63 -6.27
N ALA A 371 4.72 5.04 -5.35
CA ALA A 371 4.65 3.60 -5.21
C ALA A 371 4.11 2.93 -6.48
N ASP A 372 3.04 3.48 -7.08
CA ASP A 372 2.47 2.96 -8.33
C ASP A 372 3.44 3.10 -9.51
N GLN A 373 4.14 4.23 -9.62
CA GLN A 373 5.16 4.45 -10.64
C GLN A 373 6.34 3.48 -10.47
N LEU A 374 6.83 3.30 -9.24
CA LEU A 374 7.88 2.32 -8.93
C LEU A 374 7.45 0.91 -9.30
N VAL A 375 6.25 0.49 -8.88
CA VAL A 375 5.76 -0.86 -9.19
C VAL A 375 5.54 -1.05 -10.68
N SER A 376 5.10 -0.02 -11.42
CA SER A 376 5.03 -0.06 -12.89
C SER A 376 6.40 -0.32 -13.53
N ARG A 377 7.48 0.25 -12.97
CA ARG A 377 8.85 -0.07 -13.40
C ARG A 377 9.25 -1.51 -13.05
N ILE A 378 8.98 -1.95 -11.82
CA ILE A 378 9.26 -3.32 -11.37
C ILE A 378 8.59 -4.35 -12.28
N VAL A 379 7.32 -4.11 -12.64
CA VAL A 379 6.56 -4.94 -13.56
C VAL A 379 7.25 -5.08 -14.91
N LYS A 380 7.73 -3.98 -15.49
CA LYS A 380 8.41 -4.00 -16.78
C LYS A 380 9.72 -4.79 -16.70
N GLU A 381 10.48 -4.62 -15.62
CA GLU A 381 11.75 -5.31 -15.40
C GLU A 381 11.59 -6.82 -15.21
N ILE A 382 10.60 -7.25 -14.42
CA ILE A 382 10.40 -8.68 -14.08
C ILE A 382 9.64 -9.45 -15.16
N SER A 383 8.92 -8.75 -16.03
CA SER A 383 8.23 -9.35 -17.17
C SER A 383 9.10 -9.45 -18.43
N ALA A 384 10.26 -8.77 -18.46
CA ALA A 384 11.28 -8.93 -19.49
C ALA A 384 12.13 -10.18 -19.22
#